data_AF-W9NBI9-F1
#
_entry.id   AF-W9NBI9-F1
#
_cell.length_a   1.000
_cell.length_b   1.000
_cell.length_c   1.000
_cell.angle_alpha   90.00
_cell.angle_beta   90.00
_cell.angle_gamma   90.00
#
_symmetry.space_group_name_H-M   'P 1'
#
loop_
_entity.id
_entity.type
_entity.pdbx_description
1 polymer ?
#
loop_
_entity_poly.entity_id
_entity_poly.type
_entity_poly.pdbx_seq_one_letter_code
_entity_poly.pdbx_strand_id
1 'polypeptide(L)'
;MTFITVLPLTLESLELSFLSFLHREDNYRNLLQNMRDNLGWRERAAGNRPKLIVFVVETELTTDGAAIDVSHAAMDYMYHHGENPFVEEQIMEVVEGKGTLVDFLDPMYDEEWYYHRIASV
;
A
#
# COMPACT_ATOMS: atom_id res chain seq x y z
N MET A 1 17.70 3.25 -1.45
CA MET A 1 16.66 3.96 -0.68
C MET A 1 16.94 3.83 0.83
N THR A 2 17.34 4.90 1.50
CA THR A 2 17.73 4.91 2.94
C THR A 2 16.66 5.45 3.89
N PHE A 3 15.52 5.92 3.37
CA PHE A 3 14.51 6.61 4.18
C PHE A 3 13.64 5.66 5.02
N ILE A 4 13.38 4.44 4.55
CA ILE A 4 12.42 3.55 5.21
C ILE A 4 13.06 2.82 6.40
N THR A 5 14.39 2.63 6.37
CA THR A 5 15.13 1.96 7.45
C THR A 5 15.23 2.80 8.72
N VAL A 6 14.84 4.08 8.69
CA VAL A 6 14.85 4.98 9.86
C VAL A 6 13.47 5.15 10.50
N LEU A 7 12.47 4.38 10.06
CA LEU A 7 11.12 4.46 10.64
C LEU A 7 11.11 4.03 12.12
N PRO A 8 10.37 4.72 12.99
CA PRO A 8 10.34 4.42 14.41
C PRO A 8 9.74 3.04 14.69
N LEU A 9 10.17 2.41 15.78
CA LEU A 9 9.59 1.15 16.26
C LEU A 9 8.11 1.32 16.67
N THR A 10 7.71 2.53 17.07
CA THR A 10 6.35 2.89 17.49
C THR A 10 5.43 3.27 16.31
N LEU A 11 5.85 3.01 15.07
CA LEU A 11 5.01 3.31 13.91
C LEU A 11 3.74 2.45 13.92
N GLU A 12 2.57 3.09 13.92
CA GLU A 12 1.27 2.42 13.89
C GLU A 12 0.73 2.27 12.47
N SER A 13 0.99 3.24 11.59
CA SER A 13 0.56 3.21 10.20
C SER A 13 1.54 3.94 9.29
N LEU A 14 1.68 3.46 8.06
CA LEU A 14 2.42 4.10 6.97
C LEU A 14 1.53 4.17 5.73
N GLU A 15 1.42 5.35 5.14
CA GLU A 15 0.71 5.55 3.88
C GLU A 15 1.72 5.81 2.76
N LEU A 16 1.60 5.06 1.66
CA LEU A 16 2.46 5.10 0.48
C LEU A 16 1.62 5.35 -0.79
N SER A 17 0.71 6.30 -0.74
CA SER A 17 -0.23 6.56 -1.84
C SER A 17 0.33 7.60 -2.82
N PHE A 18 -0.03 7.48 -4.09
CA PHE A 18 0.23 8.50 -5.12
C PHE A 18 1.71 8.91 -5.26
N LEU A 19 2.63 7.96 -5.06
CA LEU A 19 4.06 8.21 -5.16
C LEU A 19 4.48 8.37 -6.62
N SER A 20 5.35 9.35 -6.86
CA SER A 20 6.03 9.51 -8.14
C SER A 20 7.46 8.97 -8.02
N PHE A 21 7.83 8.04 -8.89
CA PHE A 21 9.15 7.44 -8.92
C PHE A 21 9.98 8.09 -10.03
N LEU A 22 11.14 8.63 -9.65
CA LEU A 22 12.01 9.39 -10.57
C LEU A 22 12.96 8.49 -11.36
N HIS A 23 13.36 7.33 -10.82
CA HIS A 23 14.24 6.39 -11.49
C HIS A 23 13.45 5.21 -12.03
N ARG A 24 13.86 4.68 -13.18
CA ARG A 24 13.18 3.57 -13.86
C ARG A 24 13.11 2.27 -13.03
N GLU A 25 14.07 2.08 -12.14
CA GLU A 25 14.15 0.93 -11.24
C GLU A 25 13.31 1.12 -9.97
N ASP A 26 12.91 2.34 -9.66
CA ASP A 26 12.04 2.63 -8.52
C ASP A 26 10.59 2.47 -8.97
N ASN A 27 9.86 1.59 -8.31
CA ASN A 27 8.42 1.40 -8.50
C ASN A 27 7.81 0.82 -7.22
N TYR A 28 6.48 0.73 -7.19
CA TYR A 28 5.76 0.17 -6.05
C TYR A 28 6.17 -1.27 -5.72
N ARG A 29 6.41 -2.09 -6.74
CA ARG A 29 6.79 -3.49 -6.58
C ARG A 29 8.10 -3.61 -5.80
N ASN A 30 9.12 -2.88 -6.23
CA ASN A 30 10.46 -2.87 -5.64
C ASN A 30 10.47 -2.18 -4.27
N LEU A 31 9.65 -1.15 -4.09
CA LEU A 31 9.43 -0.50 -2.80
C LEU A 31 8.91 -1.50 -1.76
N LEU A 32 7.82 -2.20 -2.06
CA LEU A 32 7.25 -3.21 -1.15
C LEU A 32 8.23 -4.35 -0.88
N GLN A 33 8.93 -4.83 -1.90
CA GLN A 33 9.93 -5.87 -1.74
C GLN A 33 11.06 -5.42 -0.82
N ASN A 34 11.60 -4.22 -1.02
CA ASN A 34 12.64 -3.66 -0.16
C ASN A 34 12.16 -3.52 1.28
N MET A 35 10.93 -3.04 1.49
CA MET A 35 10.34 -2.93 2.82
C MET A 35 10.22 -4.29 3.51
N ARG A 36 9.70 -5.29 2.79
CA ARG A 36 9.52 -6.66 3.29
C ARG A 36 10.84 -7.26 3.75
N ASP A 37 11.89 -7.06 2.95
CA ASP A 37 13.20 -7.69 3.19
C ASP A 37 14.03 -6.99 4.27
N ASN A 38 13.83 -5.67 4.47
CA ASN A 38 14.76 -4.86 5.29
C ASN A 38 14.18 -4.31 6.59
N LEU A 39 12.86 -4.19 6.75
CA LEU A 39 12.30 -3.49 7.92
C LEU A 39 12.09 -4.38 9.15
N GLY A 40 12.19 -5.70 8.99
CA GLY A 40 11.91 -6.63 10.09
C GLY A 40 10.47 -6.56 10.61
N TRP A 41 9.54 -6.06 9.79
CA TRP A 41 8.15 -5.83 10.19
C TRP A 41 7.37 -7.13 10.37
N ARG A 42 7.72 -8.17 9.62
CA ARG A 42 7.08 -9.48 9.68
C ARG A 42 7.33 -10.18 11.01
N GLU A 43 8.49 -9.93 11.60
CA GLU A 43 8.98 -10.49 12.85
C GLU A 43 8.38 -9.78 14.08
N ARG A 44 7.76 -8.60 13.90
CA ARG A 44 7.04 -7.93 14.98
C ARG A 44 5.84 -8.76 15.42
N ALA A 45 5.53 -8.69 16.72
CA ALA A 45 4.29 -9.24 17.26
C ALA A 45 3.08 -8.70 16.48
N ALA A 46 2.05 -9.52 16.29
CA ALA A 46 0.93 -9.20 15.39
C ALA A 46 0.29 -7.82 15.67
N GLY A 47 0.08 -7.47 16.93
CA GLY A 47 -0.48 -6.16 17.33
C GLY A 47 0.47 -4.97 17.20
N ASN A 48 1.75 -5.18 16.90
CA ASN A 48 2.77 -4.14 16.73
C ASN A 48 3.23 -4.00 15.26
N ARG A 49 2.55 -4.69 14.34
CA ARG A 49 2.79 -4.57 12.89
C ARG A 49 2.09 -3.31 12.38
N PRO A 50 2.82 -2.37 11.75
CA PRO A 50 2.19 -1.16 11.22
C PRO A 50 1.11 -1.49 10.19
N LYS A 51 0.04 -0.70 10.13
CA LYS A 51 -0.88 -0.73 8.99
C LYS A 51 -0.20 -0.09 7.79
N LEU A 52 -0.35 -0.70 6.61
CA LEU A 52 0.15 -0.18 5.35
C LEU A 52 -1.05 0.23 4.49
N ILE A 53 -1.07 1.48 4.08
CA ILE A 53 -2.12 2.06 3.23
C ILE A 53 -1.48 2.42 1.90
N VAL A 54 -2.07 1.93 0.82
CA VAL A 54 -1.54 2.14 -0.53
C VAL A 54 -2.69 2.34 -1.51
N PHE A 55 -2.81 3.57 -2.02
CA PHE A 55 -3.63 3.88 -3.18
C PHE A 55 -2.76 4.22 -4.39
N VAL A 56 -3.17 3.72 -5.56
CA VAL A 56 -2.54 4.05 -6.84
C VAL A 56 -3.57 4.54 -7.84
N VAL A 57 -3.15 5.44 -8.72
CA VAL A 57 -3.95 5.84 -9.88
C VAL A 57 -3.36 5.12 -11.07
N GLU A 58 -4.07 4.13 -11.61
CA GLU A 58 -3.70 3.58 -12.91
C GLU A 58 -3.96 4.61 -14.00
N THR A 59 -2.98 4.80 -14.88
CA THR A 59 -2.98 5.85 -15.92
C THR A 59 -4.19 5.75 -16.87
N GLU A 60 -4.83 4.58 -16.95
CA GLU A 60 -5.99 4.30 -17.80
C GLU A 60 -7.33 4.61 -17.09
N LEU A 61 -7.32 4.99 -15.81
CA LEU A 61 -8.54 5.40 -15.11
C LEU A 61 -9.01 6.75 -15.66
N THR A 62 -10.19 6.74 -16.30
CA THR A 62 -10.82 7.93 -16.89
C THR A 62 -11.73 8.68 -15.92
N THR A 63 -11.84 8.21 -14.67
CA THR A 63 -12.75 8.77 -13.66
C THR A 63 -11.96 9.63 -12.68
N ASP A 64 -12.29 10.92 -12.64
CA ASP A 64 -11.72 11.85 -11.66
C ASP A 64 -12.02 11.37 -10.24
N GLY A 65 -11.02 11.39 -9.36
CA GLY A 65 -11.18 10.94 -7.97
C GLY A 65 -11.16 9.44 -7.75
N ALA A 66 -11.08 8.63 -8.82
CA ALA A 66 -10.94 7.20 -8.69
C ALA A 66 -9.48 6.78 -8.44
N ALA A 67 -9.30 5.78 -7.58
CA ALA A 67 -8.03 5.12 -7.32
C ALA A 67 -8.23 3.63 -7.07
N ILE A 68 -7.14 2.89 -7.05
CA ILE A 68 -7.13 1.49 -6.67
C ILE A 68 -6.55 1.37 -5.26
N ASP A 69 -7.36 0.89 -4.32
CA ASP A 69 -6.89 0.48 -3.00
C ASP A 69 -6.26 -0.90 -3.09
N VAL A 70 -4.95 -0.96 -2.84
CA VAL A 70 -4.16 -2.21 -2.78
C VAL A 70 -3.68 -2.52 -1.37
N SER A 71 -4.17 -1.80 -0.35
CA SER A 71 -3.75 -1.92 1.04
C SER A 71 -3.87 -3.34 1.57
N HIS A 72 -4.99 -4.02 1.30
CA HIS A 72 -5.20 -5.40 1.74
C HIS A 72 -4.16 -6.37 1.16
N ALA A 73 -3.94 -6.31 -0.17
CA ALA A 73 -2.97 -7.17 -0.83
C ALA A 73 -1.52 -6.83 -0.43
N ALA A 74 -1.22 -5.55 -0.24
CA ALA A 74 0.08 -5.09 0.24
C ALA A 74 0.37 -5.57 1.68
N MET A 75 -0.63 -5.52 2.58
CA MET A 75 -0.53 -6.07 3.93
C MET A 75 -0.31 -7.59 3.92
N ASP A 76 -1.06 -8.32 3.09
CA ASP A 76 -0.90 -9.77 2.97
C ASP A 76 0.49 -10.16 2.44
N TYR A 77 0.99 -9.41 1.45
CA TYR A 77 2.38 -9.54 1.00
C TYR A 77 3.38 -9.25 2.12
N MET A 78 3.25 -8.13 2.83
CA MET A 78 4.21 -7.71 3.85
C MET A 78 4.31 -8.70 5.02
N TYR A 79 3.18 -9.23 5.48
CA TYR A 79 3.11 -9.95 6.75
C TYR A 79 2.93 -11.47 6.61
N HIS A 80 2.42 -11.95 5.49
CA HIS A 80 2.07 -13.35 5.29
C HIS A 80 2.78 -13.95 4.06
N HIS A 81 2.08 -14.80 3.32
CA HIS A 81 2.57 -15.50 2.14
C HIS A 81 1.93 -14.97 0.85
N GLY A 82 1.29 -13.79 0.92
CA GLY A 82 0.75 -13.12 -0.25
C GLY A 82 1.83 -12.80 -1.29
N GLU A 83 1.40 -12.76 -2.54
CA GLU A 83 2.20 -12.30 -3.68
C GLU A 83 2.23 -10.77 -3.74
N ASN A 84 3.26 -10.22 -4.39
CA ASN A 84 3.36 -8.77 -4.57
C ASN A 84 2.20 -8.29 -5.47
N PRO A 85 1.43 -7.26 -5.08
CA PRO A 85 0.25 -6.83 -5.83
C PRO A 85 0.57 -6.09 -7.14
N PHE A 86 1.84 -5.79 -7.43
CA PHE A 86 2.24 -5.02 -8.60
C PHE A 86 2.89 -5.89 -9.68
N VAL A 87 2.56 -5.60 -10.94
CA VAL A 87 3.12 -6.29 -12.12
C VAL A 87 4.61 -5.98 -12.26
N GLU A 88 5.40 -6.96 -12.72
CA GLU A 88 6.83 -6.79 -12.95
C GLU A 88 7.09 -5.80 -14.11
N GLU A 89 8.17 -5.01 -14.00
CA GLU A 89 8.57 -3.97 -14.96
C GLU A 89 7.57 -2.81 -15.18
N GLN A 90 6.45 -2.79 -14.45
CA GLN A 90 5.45 -1.71 -14.50
C GLN A 90 5.59 -0.77 -13.31
N ILE A 91 5.27 0.51 -13.52
CA ILE A 91 5.45 1.54 -12.47
C ILE A 91 4.34 1.43 -11.42
N MET A 92 3.08 1.27 -11.85
CA MET A 92 1.89 1.34 -10.99
C MET A 92 0.81 0.31 -11.33
N GLU A 93 1.02 -0.56 -12.31
CA GLU A 93 0.02 -1.56 -12.73
C GLU A 93 -0.19 -2.62 -11.63
N VAL A 94 -1.45 -2.82 -11.26
CA VAL A 94 -1.87 -3.75 -10.23
C VAL A 94 -2.24 -5.09 -10.86
N VAL A 95 -1.79 -6.19 -10.26
CA VAL A 95 -2.20 -7.54 -10.66
C VAL A 95 -3.71 -7.68 -10.52
N GLU A 96 -4.37 -8.25 -11.54
CA GLU A 96 -5.82 -8.46 -11.54
C GLU A 96 -6.33 -9.10 -10.24
N GLY A 97 -7.35 -8.50 -9.63
CA GLY A 97 -7.94 -8.95 -8.37
C GLY A 97 -7.14 -8.63 -7.11
N LYS A 98 -6.03 -7.90 -7.19
CA LYS A 98 -5.25 -7.43 -6.02
C LYS A 98 -5.59 -6.02 -5.54
N GLY A 99 -6.49 -5.34 -6.24
CA GLY A 99 -6.94 -4.00 -5.92
C GLY A 99 -8.46 -3.87 -5.92
N THR A 100 -8.96 -2.89 -5.16
CA THR A 100 -10.38 -2.50 -5.15
C THR A 100 -10.50 -1.08 -5.69
N LEU A 101 -11.39 -0.87 -6.67
CA LEU A 101 -11.67 0.47 -7.15
C LEU A 101 -12.36 1.27 -6.05
N VAL A 102 -11.84 2.46 -5.80
CA VAL A 102 -12.29 3.40 -4.80
C VAL A 102 -12.58 4.72 -5.50
N ASP A 103 -13.72 5.31 -5.18
CA ASP A 103 -14.06 6.68 -5.59
C ASP A 103 -14.00 7.60 -4.37
N PHE A 104 -12.97 8.46 -4.32
CA PHE A 104 -12.80 9.43 -3.24
C PHE A 104 -13.79 10.60 -3.29
N LEU A 105 -14.50 10.77 -4.41
CA LEU A 105 -15.53 11.78 -4.55
C LEU A 105 -16.92 11.23 -4.18
N ASP A 106 -17.04 9.93 -3.89
CA ASP A 106 -18.25 9.35 -3.34
C ASP A 106 -18.46 9.86 -1.90
N PRO A 107 -19.52 10.64 -1.61
CA PRO A 107 -19.79 11.13 -0.27
C PRO A 107 -20.05 10.02 0.77
N MET A 108 -20.32 8.79 0.35
CA MET A 108 -20.43 7.63 1.25
C MET A 108 -19.08 7.05 1.66
N TYR A 109 -18.01 7.37 0.94
CA TYR A 109 -16.66 6.88 1.21
C TYR A 109 -16.15 7.32 2.60
N ASP A 110 -16.35 8.60 2.96
CA ASP A 110 -15.87 9.13 4.24
C ASP A 110 -16.51 8.47 5.47
N GLU A 111 -17.74 7.97 5.38
CA GLU A 111 -18.45 7.35 6.52
C GLU A 111 -17.94 5.94 6.82
N GLU A 112 -17.62 5.15 5.80
CA GLU A 112 -17.15 3.76 5.97
C GLU A 112 -15.65 3.70 6.31
N TRP A 113 -14.87 4.66 5.79
CA TRP A 113 -13.42 4.77 6.03
C TRP A 113 -13.04 5.25 7.42
N TYR A 114 -13.86 6.09 8.05
CA TYR A 114 -13.61 6.52 9.43
C TYR A 114 -13.63 5.33 10.39
N TYR A 115 -14.55 4.37 10.25
CA TYR A 115 -14.63 3.22 11.16
C TYR A 115 -13.57 2.15 10.91
N HIS A 116 -13.20 1.88 9.65
CA HIS A 116 -12.18 0.87 9.31
C HIS A 116 -10.75 1.26 9.75
N ARG A 117 -10.45 2.55 9.83
CA ARG A 117 -9.11 3.08 10.14
C ARG A 117 -8.75 3.03 11.63
N ILE A 118 -9.73 3.27 12.53
CA ILE A 118 -9.53 3.33 14.00
C ILE A 118 -9.99 2.08 14.77
N ALA A 119 -10.94 1.29 14.28
CA ALA A 119 -11.57 0.24 15.10
C ALA A 119 -10.97 -1.17 14.94
N SER A 120 -10.18 -1.44 13.91
CA SER A 120 -9.54 -2.75 13.74
C SER A 120 -8.25 -2.82 14.57
N VAL A 121 -8.43 -3.18 15.85
CA VAL A 121 -7.42 -3.67 16.82
C VAL A 121 -7.66 -5.17 17.01
#